data_AF-A0A3N4IWB6-F1
#
_entry.id   AF-A0A3N4IWB6-F1
#
_cell.length_a   1.000
_cell.length_b   1.000
_cell.length_c   1.000
_cell.angle_alpha   90.00
_cell.angle_beta   90.00
_cell.angle_gamma   90.00
#
_symmetry.space_group_name_H-M   'P 1'
#
loop_
_entity.id
_entity.type
_entity.pdbx_description
1 polymer ?
#
loop_
_entity_poly.entity_id
_entity_poly.type
_entity_poly.pdbx_seq_one_letter_code
_entity_poly.pdbx_strand_id
1 'polypeptide(L)'
;METPPESKVGHVVTAVSNLCNSLGGKYILIGGASLACLGSRRVTIDIDILLPAASIPHLVSSLTLSQDVTYRTGVIYTWRGMSEFSVDVLEKVVDDKTFEDLDPFTITIHDGVKTLDIPIALGIKVRCF
;
A
#
# COMPACT_ATOMS: atom_id res chain seq x y z
N MET A 1 -21.06 -15.99 -7.81
CA MET A 1 -20.86 -15.15 -9.02
C MET A 1 -19.51 -14.48 -8.84
N GLU A 2 -18.53 -14.81 -9.69
CA GLU A 2 -17.17 -14.25 -9.53
C GLU A 2 -17.17 -12.76 -9.89
N THR A 3 -16.58 -11.94 -9.03
CA THR A 3 -16.40 -10.51 -9.27
C THR A 3 -15.47 -10.30 -10.47
N PRO A 4 -15.86 -9.48 -11.48
CA PRO A 4 -15.01 -9.22 -12.64
C PRO A 4 -13.62 -8.68 -12.24
N PRO A 5 -12.55 -8.97 -12.99
CA PRO A 5 -11.20 -8.51 -12.68
C PRO A 5 -11.08 -6.97 -12.52
N GLU A 6 -11.80 -6.21 -13.36
CA GLU A 6 -11.84 -4.75 -13.30
C GLU A 6 -12.46 -4.24 -11.98
N SER A 7 -13.47 -4.97 -11.46
CA SER A 7 -14.05 -4.67 -10.15
C SER A 7 -13.08 -5.03 -9.02
N LYS A 8 -12.26 -6.09 -9.17
CA LYS A 8 -11.23 -6.46 -8.16
C LYS A 8 -10.09 -5.43 -8.08
N VAL A 9 -9.65 -4.87 -9.21
CA VAL A 9 -8.66 -3.77 -9.21
C VAL A 9 -9.24 -2.53 -8.53
N GLY A 10 -10.50 -2.17 -8.84
CA GLY A 10 -11.19 -1.07 -8.15
C GLY A 10 -11.29 -1.29 -6.63
N HIS A 11 -11.41 -2.54 -6.18
CA HIS A 11 -11.39 -2.86 -4.75
C HIS A 11 -10.04 -2.58 -4.10
N VAL A 12 -8.93 -2.92 -4.76
CA VAL A 12 -7.58 -2.61 -4.28
C VAL A 12 -7.40 -1.09 -4.14
N VAL A 13 -7.76 -0.33 -5.18
CA VAL A 13 -7.62 1.14 -5.16
C VAL A 13 -8.42 1.75 -4.01
N THR A 14 -9.67 1.29 -3.79
CA THR A 14 -10.49 1.77 -2.67
C THR A 14 -9.90 1.37 -1.32
N ALA A 15 -9.38 0.15 -1.20
CA ALA A 15 -8.74 -0.33 0.03
C ALA A 15 -7.47 0.48 0.37
N VAL A 16 -6.71 0.92 -0.63
CA VAL A 16 -5.60 1.87 -0.47
C VAL A 16 -6.09 3.22 0.03
N SER A 17 -7.17 3.78 -0.53
CA SER A 17 -7.76 5.04 -0.05
C SER A 17 -8.22 4.93 1.41
N ASN A 18 -8.86 3.82 1.78
CA ASN A 18 -9.28 3.54 3.16
C ASN A 18 -8.08 3.48 4.11
N LEU A 19 -6.99 2.83 3.68
CA LEU A 19 -5.73 2.81 4.43
C LEU A 19 -5.12 4.21 4.58
N CYS A 20 -5.13 5.00 3.51
CA CYS A 20 -4.63 6.38 3.52
C CYS A 20 -5.39 7.24 4.54
N ASN A 21 -6.72 7.14 4.55
CA ASN A 21 -7.58 7.83 5.51
C ASN A 21 -7.29 7.41 6.96
N SER A 22 -6.92 6.14 7.18
CA SER A 22 -6.63 5.63 8.52
C SER A 22 -5.23 6.05 9.02
N LEU A 23 -4.23 6.07 8.14
CA LEU A 23 -2.82 6.33 8.48
C LEU A 23 -2.33 7.76 8.16
N GLY A 24 -3.14 8.56 7.47
CA GLY A 24 -2.80 9.93 7.08
C GLY A 24 -1.71 10.04 6.01
N GLY A 25 -1.54 9.02 5.16
CA GLY A 25 -0.62 9.05 4.00
C GLY A 25 0.88 9.12 4.34
N LYS A 26 1.28 8.78 5.57
CA LYS A 26 2.68 8.86 6.03
C LYS A 26 3.54 7.65 5.66
N TYR A 27 3.36 7.10 4.47
CA TYR A 27 4.04 5.91 3.96
C TYR A 27 4.24 6.02 2.45
N ILE A 28 5.13 5.21 1.88
CA ILE A 28 5.21 5.03 0.43
C ILE A 28 4.49 3.72 0.07
N LEU A 29 3.45 3.82 -0.74
CA LEU A 29 2.79 2.65 -1.33
C LEU A 29 3.71 2.04 -2.39
N ILE A 30 3.96 0.74 -2.30
CA ILE A 30 4.80 0.01 -3.25
C ILE A 30 4.11 -1.28 -3.73
N GLY A 31 4.81 -2.08 -4.54
CA GLY A 31 4.34 -3.40 -4.93
C GLY A 31 3.17 -3.41 -5.92
N GLY A 32 2.32 -4.42 -5.80
CA GLY A 32 1.21 -4.63 -6.74
C GLY A 32 0.12 -3.56 -6.62
N ALA A 33 -0.19 -3.15 -5.40
CA ALA A 33 -1.23 -2.17 -5.11
C ALA A 33 -0.87 -0.78 -5.66
N SER A 34 0.40 -0.39 -5.57
CA SER A 34 0.86 0.87 -6.16
C SER A 34 0.65 0.93 -7.67
N LEU A 35 1.00 -0.17 -8.37
CA LEU A 35 0.77 -0.28 -9.81
C LEU A 35 -0.71 -0.30 -10.17
N ALA A 36 -1.57 -0.91 -9.35
CA ALA A 36 -3.02 -0.87 -9.53
C ALA A 36 -3.55 0.57 -9.46
N CYS A 37 -3.10 1.37 -8.49
CA CYS A 37 -3.45 2.79 -8.40
C CYS A 37 -2.89 3.64 -9.56
N LEU A 38 -1.85 3.16 -10.26
CA LEU A 38 -1.29 3.76 -11.47
C LEU A 38 -1.93 3.24 -12.78
N GLY A 39 -3.01 2.45 -12.69
CA GLY A 39 -3.79 1.98 -13.83
C GLY A 39 -3.46 0.56 -14.33
N SER A 40 -2.63 -0.19 -13.60
CA SER A 40 -2.45 -1.62 -13.89
C SER A 40 -3.75 -2.39 -13.73
N ARG A 41 -4.02 -3.32 -14.65
CA ARG A 41 -5.19 -4.22 -14.59
C ARG A 41 -4.91 -5.52 -13.84
N ARG A 42 -3.70 -5.70 -13.32
CA ARG A 42 -3.32 -6.89 -12.56
C ARG A 42 -3.90 -6.80 -11.15
N VAL A 43 -4.66 -7.82 -10.76
CA VAL A 43 -5.18 -7.95 -9.40
C VAL A 43 -4.02 -8.31 -8.44
N THR A 44 -4.07 -7.75 -7.24
CA THR A 44 -3.22 -8.10 -6.09
C THR A 44 -4.13 -8.36 -4.89
N ILE A 45 -3.62 -9.08 -3.89
CA ILE A 45 -4.41 -9.50 -2.70
C ILE A 45 -3.91 -8.85 -1.41
N ASP A 46 -2.85 -8.08 -1.52
CA ASP A 46 -2.00 -7.53 -0.49
C ASP A 46 -1.63 -6.08 -0.84
N ILE A 47 -1.28 -5.32 0.18
CA ILE A 47 -0.85 -3.93 0.07
C ILE A 47 0.48 -3.79 0.79
N ASP A 48 1.52 -3.43 0.04
CA ASP A 48 2.85 -3.18 0.59
C ASP A 48 3.01 -1.69 0.89
N ILE A 49 3.37 -1.36 2.14
CA ILE A 49 3.73 0.00 2.53
C ILE A 49 5.14 0.04 3.09
N LEU A 50 5.91 1.04 2.67
CA LEU A 50 7.23 1.35 3.20
C LEU A 50 7.13 2.53 4.16
N LEU A 51 7.69 2.37 5.36
CA LEU A 51 7.66 3.34 6.45
C LEU A 51 9.07 3.62 6.97
N PRO A 52 9.35 4.82 7.51
CA PRO A 52 10.55 5.04 8.32
C PRO A 52 10.59 4.03 9.48
N ALA A 53 11.76 3.44 9.74
CA ALA A 53 11.94 2.42 10.78
C ALA A 53 11.41 2.87 12.16
N ALA A 54 11.65 4.14 12.50
CA ALA A 54 11.20 4.74 13.76
C ALA A 54 9.67 4.84 13.89
N SER A 55 8.93 4.82 12.78
CA SER A 55 7.47 4.93 12.76
C SER A 55 6.75 3.60 12.95
N ILE A 56 7.39 2.48 12.60
CA ILE A 56 6.76 1.14 12.62
C ILE A 56 6.22 0.75 14.02
N PRO A 57 6.97 0.92 15.13
CA PRO A 57 6.46 0.59 16.47
C PRO A 57 5.21 1.35 16.88
N HIS A 58 4.97 2.53 16.28
CA HIS A 58 3.85 3.42 16.60
C HIS A 58 2.70 3.32 15.58
N LEU A 59 2.84 2.47 14.56
CA LEU A 59 1.89 2.40 13.45
C LEU A 59 0.47 2.07 13.91
N VAL A 60 0.33 1.01 14.73
CA VAL A 60 -0.98 0.57 15.22
C VAL A 60 -1.66 1.64 16.06
N SER A 61 -0.91 2.34 16.92
CA SER A 61 -1.45 3.45 17.72
C SER A 61 -1.83 4.68 16.88
N SER A 62 -1.35 4.77 15.64
CA SER A 62 -1.65 5.88 14.73
C SER A 62 -2.88 5.64 13.86
N LEU A 63 -3.40 4.40 13.84
CA LEU A 63 -4.62 4.06 13.11
C LEU A 63 -5.81 4.84 13.68
N THR A 64 -6.45 5.66 12.85
CA THR A 64 -7.75 6.23 13.22
C THR A 64 -8.82 5.16 13.19
N LEU A 65 -9.80 5.27 14.10
CA LEU A 65 -10.93 4.34 14.18
C LEU A 65 -11.72 4.38 12.86
N SER A 66 -11.67 3.27 12.12
CA SER A 66 -12.41 3.06 10.88
C SER A 66 -13.01 1.66 10.87
N GLN A 67 -14.15 1.49 10.21
CA GLN A 67 -14.70 0.14 9.94
C GLN A 67 -13.97 -0.55 8.79
N ASP A 68 -13.30 0.24 7.94
CA ASP A 68 -12.62 -0.25 6.74
C ASP A 68 -11.17 -0.64 6.98
N VAL A 69 -10.60 -0.34 8.16
CA VAL A 69 -9.21 -0.69 8.52
C VAL A 69 -9.20 -1.26 9.93
N THR A 70 -8.63 -2.47 10.07
CA THR A 70 -8.62 -3.21 11.34
C THR A 70 -7.22 -3.73 11.62
N TYR A 71 -6.86 -3.84 12.91
CA TYR A 71 -5.66 -4.53 13.35
C TYR A 71 -6.05 -5.77 14.13
N ARG A 72 -5.65 -6.95 13.63
CA ARG A 72 -5.93 -8.23 14.28
C ARG A 72 -4.73 -9.16 14.14
N THR A 73 -4.46 -9.93 15.18
CA THR A 73 -3.39 -10.96 15.20
C THR A 73 -2.04 -10.46 14.66
N GLY A 74 -1.68 -9.20 14.94
CA GLY A 74 -0.40 -8.63 14.49
C GLY A 74 -0.39 -8.04 13.08
N VAL A 75 -1.51 -8.07 12.36
CA VAL A 75 -1.60 -7.67 10.95
C VAL A 75 -2.66 -6.59 10.77
N ILE A 76 -2.36 -5.60 9.94
CA ILE A 76 -3.31 -4.58 9.51
C ILE A 76 -4.05 -5.11 8.29
N TYR A 77 -5.36 -4.97 8.29
CA TYR A 77 -6.22 -5.32 7.16
C TYR A 77 -7.04 -4.11 6.75
N THR A 78 -7.16 -3.90 5.45
CA THR A 78 -8.08 -2.92 4.86
C THR A 78 -9.11 -3.63 4.00
N TRP A 79 -10.30 -3.03 3.92
CA TRP A 79 -11.48 -3.66 3.37
C TRP A 79 -12.09 -2.83 2.26
N ARG A 80 -12.69 -3.54 1.29
CA ARG A 80 -13.68 -2.98 0.38
C ARG A 80 -14.82 -3.98 0.17
N GLY A 81 -15.97 -3.70 0.79
CA GLY A 81 -17.09 -4.64 0.78
C GLY A 81 -16.70 -5.96 1.44
N MET A 82 -16.84 -7.08 0.73
CA MET A 82 -16.38 -8.40 1.22
C MET A 82 -14.93 -8.73 0.86
N SER A 83 -14.22 -7.83 0.18
CA SER A 83 -12.80 -8.03 -0.16
C SER A 83 -11.93 -7.51 0.97
N GLU A 84 -11.01 -8.36 1.42
CA GLU A 84 -10.02 -8.09 2.45
C GLU A 84 -8.63 -8.07 1.83
N PHE A 85 -7.80 -7.11 2.25
CA PHE A 85 -6.41 -7.01 1.84
C PHE A 85 -5.53 -6.88 3.08
N SER A 86 -4.53 -7.77 3.22
CA SER A 86 -3.50 -7.64 4.24
C SER A 86 -2.55 -6.50 3.87
N VAL A 87 -2.07 -5.78 4.88
CA VAL A 87 -1.08 -4.72 4.71
C VAL A 87 0.26 -5.21 5.26
N ASP A 88 1.21 -5.36 4.35
CA ASP A 88 2.59 -5.68 4.67
C ASP A 88 3.38 -4.40 4.92
N VAL A 89 3.94 -4.30 6.12
CA VAL A 89 4.68 -3.14 6.59
C VAL A 89 6.17 -3.42 6.45
N LEU A 90 6.81 -2.67 5.57
CA LEU A 90 8.21 -2.85 5.22
C LEU A 90 9.03 -1.69 5.78
N GLU A 91 10.20 -2.03 6.33
CA GLU A 91 11.25 -1.06 6.70
C GLU A 91 12.18 -0.80 5.52
N LYS A 92 12.35 -1.81 4.66
CA LYS A 92 13.28 -1.81 3.53
C LYS A 92 12.69 -2.54 2.34
N VAL A 93 13.19 -2.20 1.15
CA VAL A 93 12.95 -2.94 -0.09
C VAL A 93 14.27 -3.50 -0.65
N VAL A 94 14.31 -3.84 -1.94
CA VAL A 94 15.50 -4.35 -2.63
C VAL A 94 16.74 -3.49 -2.37
N ASP A 95 17.90 -4.15 -2.25
CA ASP A 95 19.20 -3.55 -1.92
C ASP A 95 19.18 -2.68 -0.64
N ASP A 96 18.41 -3.10 0.37
CA ASP A 96 18.28 -2.42 1.66
C ASP A 96 17.75 -0.98 1.58
N LYS A 97 17.12 -0.58 0.46
CA LYS A 97 16.61 0.78 0.27
C LYS A 97 15.49 1.10 1.27
N THR A 98 15.64 2.20 1.99
CA THR A 98 14.68 2.64 3.02
C THR A 98 13.64 3.61 2.47
N PHE A 99 12.72 4.05 3.33
CA PHE A 99 11.80 5.16 3.03
C PHE A 99 12.56 6.41 2.59
N GLU A 100 13.59 6.83 3.32
CA GLU A 100 14.33 8.07 3.08
C GLU A 100 15.11 8.03 1.75
N ASP A 101 15.61 6.85 1.37
CA ASP A 101 16.25 6.66 0.06
C ASP A 101 15.27 6.85 -1.11
N LEU A 102 13.99 6.52 -0.89
CA LEU A 102 12.98 6.43 -1.93
C LEU A 102 11.99 7.61 -1.97
N ASP A 103 11.82 8.33 -0.86
CA ASP A 103 10.94 9.51 -0.76
C ASP A 103 11.20 10.56 -1.86
N PRO A 104 12.46 10.89 -2.24
CA PRO A 104 12.73 11.84 -3.33
C PRO A 104 12.22 11.40 -4.71
N PHE A 105 11.95 10.10 -4.89
CA PHE A 105 11.48 9.51 -6.14
C PHE A 105 9.98 9.20 -6.11
N THR A 106 9.26 9.77 -5.14
CA THR A 106 7.82 9.59 -5.02
C THR A 106 7.03 10.56 -5.88
N ILE A 107 5.89 10.09 -6.35
CA ILE A 107 4.80 10.88 -6.89
C ILE A 107 3.59 10.73 -5.97
N THR A 108 2.76 11.77 -5.93
CA THR A 108 1.48 11.73 -5.20
C THR A 108 0.38 11.32 -6.17
N ILE A 109 -0.37 10.29 -5.80
CA ILE A 109 -1.54 9.81 -6.55
C ILE A 109 -2.83 10.17 -5.80
N HIS A 110 -3.95 9.58 -6.21
CA HIS A 110 -5.26 9.80 -5.62
C HIS A 110 -5.23 9.76 -4.08
N ASP A 111 -6.05 10.62 -3.47
CA ASP A 111 -6.22 10.74 -2.01
C ASP A 111 -4.93 11.07 -1.23
N GLY A 112 -3.92 11.65 -1.90
CA GLY A 112 -2.69 12.10 -1.27
C GLY A 112 -1.69 10.99 -0.98
N VAL A 113 -1.93 9.77 -1.48
CA VAL A 113 -1.04 8.63 -1.30
C VAL A 113 0.28 8.88 -2.03
N LYS A 114 1.41 8.70 -1.35
CA LYS A 114 2.72 8.66 -2.00
C LYS A 114 2.98 7.27 -2.58
N THR A 115 3.46 7.21 -3.81
CA THR A 115 3.98 5.98 -4.46
C THR A 115 5.25 6.33 -5.20
N LEU A 116 6.02 5.34 -5.63
CA LEU A 116 7.17 5.54 -6.51
C LEU A 116 6.72 5.85 -7.93
N ASP A 117 7.49 6.70 -8.62
CA ASP A 117 7.38 6.87 -10.07
C ASP A 117 7.58 5.51 -10.78
N ILE A 118 6.90 5.30 -11.90
CA ILE A 118 6.83 4.03 -12.62
C ILE A 118 8.21 3.44 -12.94
N PRO A 119 9.22 4.20 -13.41
CA PRO A 119 10.54 3.65 -13.69
C PRO A 119 11.22 3.06 -12.43
N ILE A 120 11.05 3.71 -11.28
CA ILE A 120 11.63 3.25 -10.01
C ILE A 120 10.86 2.05 -9.47
N ALA A 121 9.52 2.11 -9.48
CA ALA A 121 8.67 1.00 -9.09
C ALA A 121 8.95 -0.26 -9.91
N LEU A 122 9.13 -0.11 -11.24
CA LEU A 122 9.50 -1.20 -12.14
C LEU A 122 10.91 -1.74 -11.83
N GLY A 123 11.88 -0.86 -11.60
CA GLY A 123 13.25 -1.26 -11.24
C GLY A 123 13.31 -2.11 -9.96
N ILE A 124 12.50 -1.76 -8.95
CA ILE A 124 12.34 -2.59 -7.75
C ILE A 124 11.67 -3.91 -8.12
N LYS A 125 10.56 -3.87 -8.87
CA LYS A 125 9.77 -5.07 -9.19
C LYS A 125 10.59 -6.11 -9.94
N VAL A 126 11.45 -5.70 -10.89
CA VAL A 126 12.31 -6.60 -11.67
C VAL A 126 13.32 -7.34 -10.79
N ARG A 127 13.76 -6.75 -9.67
CA ARG A 127 14.78 -7.33 -8.80
C ARG A 127 14.24 -8.09 -7.59
N CYS A 128 12.93 -8.07 -7.38
CA CYS A 128 12.25 -8.87 -6.36
C CYS A 128 11.74 -10.23 -6.88
N PHE A 129 12.05 -10.58 -8.13
CA PHE A 129 11.75 -11.89 -8.74
C PHE A 129 12.93 -12.85 -8.65
#